data_AF-A0A086PSI9-F1
#
_entry.id   AF-A0A086PSI9-F1
#
_cell.length_a   1.000
_cell.length_b   1.000
_cell.length_c   1.000
_cell.angle_alpha   90.00
_cell.angle_beta   90.00
_cell.angle_gamma   90.00
#
_symmetry.space_group_name_H-M   'P 1'
#
loop_
_entity.id
_entity.type
_entity.pdbx_description
1 polymer ?
#
loop_
_entity_poly.entity_id
_entity_poly.type
_entity_poly.pdbx_seq_one_letter_code
_entity_poly.pdbx_strand_id
1 'polypeptide(L)' 'MASTSKFKSLEDLLYSETATMCELAFEQQFHYGIYYAWVKLKEQEIRNIVWIADMILMKRKEYISDQIVPLFPPRV' A
#
# COMPACT_ATOMS: atom_id res chain seq x y z
N MET A 1 12.23 14.25 19.53
CA MET A 1 12.80 12.89 19.45
C MET A 1 13.01 12.57 17.99
N ALA A 2 14.23 12.20 17.62
CA ALA A 2 14.65 12.07 16.23
C ALA A 2 13.74 11.10 15.48
N SER A 3 13.18 11.52 14.35
CA SER A 3 12.58 10.63 13.36
C SER A 3 13.69 9.75 12.82
N THR A 4 13.91 8.58 13.43
CA THR A 4 14.67 7.50 12.83
C THR A 4 13.97 7.22 11.50
N SER A 5 14.55 7.69 10.40
CA SER A 5 14.09 7.31 9.07
C SER A 5 14.30 5.81 8.97
N LYS A 6 13.25 5.03 9.25
CA LYS A 6 13.25 3.60 8.99
C LYS A 6 13.54 3.47 7.50
N PHE A 7 14.69 2.90 7.17
CA PHE A 7 15.02 2.60 5.78
C PHE A 7 13.95 1.66 5.26
N LYS A 8 13.18 2.12 4.28
CA LYS A 8 12.22 1.28 3.57
C LYS A 8 12.99 0.19 2.86
N SER A 9 12.49 -1.04 2.93
CA SER A 9 13.07 -2.14 2.17
C SER A 9 12.89 -1.88 0.67
N LEU A 10 13.71 -2.52 -0.18
CA LEU A 10 13.48 -2.49 -1.63
C LEU A 10 12.07 -2.98 -1.97
N GLU A 11 11.58 -3.98 -1.23
CA GLU A 11 10.24 -4.53 -1.40
C GLU A 11 9.16 -3.48 -1.10
N ASP A 12 9.31 -2.69 -0.03
CA ASP A 12 8.38 -1.61 0.34
C ASP A 12 8.30 -0.54 -0.75
N LEU A 13 9.44 -0.23 -1.37
CA LEU A 13 9.51 0.71 -2.50
C LEU A 13 8.81 0.14 -3.73
N LEU A 14 9.04 -1.13 -4.05
CA LEU A 14 8.39 -1.81 -5.18
C LEU A 14 6.88 -1.93 -4.99
N TYR A 15 6.39 -2.20 -3.78
CA TYR A 15 4.95 -2.21 -3.51
C TYR A 15 4.32 -0.83 -3.68
N SER A 16 4.98 0.22 -3.16
CA SER A 16 4.50 1.60 -3.30
C SER A 16 4.41 2.04 -4.76
N GLU A 17 5.43 1.72 -5.56
CA GLU A 17 5.46 2.04 -6.99
C GLU A 17 4.40 1.24 -7.75
N THR A 18 4.26 -0.05 -7.45
CA THR A 18 3.26 -0.92 -8.07
C THR A 18 1.84 -0.43 -7.78
N ALA A 19 1.55 -0.01 -6.54
CA ALA A 19 0.27 0.58 -6.18
C ALA A 19 0.00 1.85 -7.00
N THR A 20 0.99 2.74 -7.09
CA THR A 20 0.90 3.99 -7.87
C THR A 20 0.61 3.72 -9.35
N MET A 21 1.35 2.80 -9.98
CA MET A 21 1.12 2.41 -11.36
C MET A 21 -0.26 1.79 -11.60
N CYS A 22 -0.74 0.95 -10.66
CA CYS A 22 -2.07 0.37 -10.75
C CYS A 22 -3.16 1.42 -10.59
N GLU A 23 -2.98 2.42 -9.73
CA GLU A 23 -3.91 3.55 -9.62
C GLU A 23 -3.97 4.38 -10.90
N LEU A 24 -2.82 4.68 -11.51
CA LEU A 24 -2.73 5.41 -12.78
C LEU A 24 -3.46 4.68 -13.93
N ALA A 25 -3.53 3.35 -13.87
CA ALA A 25 -4.30 2.58 -14.84
C ALA A 25 -5.79 2.93 -14.82
N PHE A 26 -6.34 3.52 -13.75
CA PHE A 26 -7.73 3.97 -13.69
C PHE A 26 -7.97 5.35 -14.32
N GLU A 27 -6.92 6.08 -14.72
CA GLU A 27 -7.06 7.37 -15.41
C GLU A 27 -7.41 7.22 -16.90
N GLN A 28 -7.06 6.08 -17.48
CA GLN A 28 -7.40 5.74 -18.86
C GLN A 28 -8.76 5.05 -18.91
N GLN A 29 -9.48 5.20 -20.03
CA GLN A 29 -10.78 4.56 -20.24
C GLN A 29 -10.70 3.50 -21.35
N PHE A 30 -11.62 2.54 -21.30
CA PHE A 30 -11.81 1.50 -22.33
C PHE A 30 -10.59 0.61 -22.63
N HIS A 31 -9.85 0.18 -21.60
CA HIS A 31 -8.74 -0.78 -21.75
C HIS A 31 -8.83 -1.91 -20.70
N TYR A 32 -8.30 -3.09 -21.05
CA TYR A 32 -8.36 -4.27 -20.19
C TYR A 32 -7.35 -4.26 -19.02
N GLY A 33 -6.38 -3.33 -19.02
CA GLY A 33 -5.41 -3.19 -17.93
C GLY A 33 -6.05 -2.92 -16.56
N ILE A 34 -7.27 -2.35 -16.56
CA ILE A 34 -8.06 -2.04 -15.37
C ILE A 34 -8.34 -3.27 -14.49
N TYR A 35 -8.55 -4.44 -15.12
CA TYR A 35 -8.85 -5.68 -14.39
C TYR A 35 -7.63 -6.16 -13.59
N TYR A 36 -6.44 -6.11 -14.20
CA TYR A 36 -5.19 -6.43 -13.53
C TYR A 36 -4.91 -5.47 -12.38
N ALA A 37 -5.03 -4.17 -12.64
CA ALA A 37 -4.83 -3.13 -11.64
C ALA A 37 -5.78 -3.29 -10.45
N TRP A 38 -7.06 -3.59 -10.71
CA TRP A 38 -8.04 -3.86 -9.66
C TRP A 38 -7.65 -5.05 -8.76
N VAL A 39 -7.25 -6.19 -9.35
CA VAL A 39 -6.83 -7.35 -8.57
C VAL A 39 -5.62 -7.00 -7.70
N LYS A 40 -4.62 -6.31 -8.25
CA LYS A 40 -3.39 -5.94 -7.51
C LYS A 40 -3.64 -4.95 -6.39
N LEU A 41 -4.48 -3.94 -6.61
CA LEU A 41 -4.89 -3.02 -5.54
C LEU A 41 -5.68 -3.74 -4.45
N LYS A 42 -6.55 -4.68 -4.81
CA LYS A 42 -7.33 -5.48 -3.84
C LYS A 42 -6.44 -6.41 -3.00
N GLU A 43 -5.43 -7.05 -3.61
CA GLU A 43 -4.42 -7.82 -2.89
C GLU A 43 -3.66 -6.96 -1.87
N GLN A 44 -3.27 -5.74 -2.25
CA GLN A 44 -2.59 -4.80 -1.34
C GLN A 44 -3.51 -4.33 -0.20
N GLU A 45 -4.79 -4.09 -0.46
CA GLU A 45 -5.78 -3.74 0.57
C GLU A 45 -5.90 -4.85 1.62
N ILE A 46 -6.02 -6.10 1.18
CA ILE A 46 -6.08 -7.26 2.08
C ILE A 46 -4.80 -7.34 2.93
N ARG A 47 -3.62 -7.17 2.32
CA ARG A 47 -2.33 -7.16 3.03
C ARG A 47 -2.29 -6.08 4.11
N ASN A 48 -2.74 -4.86 3.78
CA ASN A 48 -2.80 -3.75 4.74
C ASN A 48 -3.74 -4.07 5.92
N ILE A 49 -4.93 -4.62 5.65
CA ILE A 49 -5.90 -4.98 6.69
C ILE A 49 -5.34 -6.08 7.61
N VAL A 50 -4.73 -7.12 7.03
CA VAL A 50 -4.09 -8.21 7.79
C VAL A 50 -2.98 -7.67 8.69
N TRP A 51 -2.11 -6.79 8.16
CA TRP A 51 -1.06 -6.16 8.96
C TRP A 51 -1.62 -5.39 10.17
N ILE A 52 -2.67 -4.58 9.96
CA ILE A 52 -3.33 -3.86 11.05
C ILE A 52 -3.90 -4.84 12.08
N ALA A 53 -4.57 -5.90 11.63
CA ALA A 53 -5.13 -6.92 12.51
C ALA A 53 -4.04 -7.60 13.36
N ASP A 54 -2.93 -7.99 12.75
CA ASP A 54 -1.80 -8.63 13.43
C ASP A 54 -1.17 -7.70 14.48
N MET A 55 -0.98 -6.41 14.14
CA MET A 55 -0.46 -5.44 15.10
C MET A 55 -1.40 -5.20 16.28
N ILE A 56 -2.72 -5.22 16.06
CA ILE A 56 -3.72 -5.15 17.14
C ILE A 56 -3.64 -6.41 18.02
N LEU A 57 -3.58 -7.60 17.42
CA LEU A 57 -3.47 -8.87 18.15
C LEU A 57 -2.20 -8.95 19.00
N MET A 58 -1.08 -8.45 18.46
CA MET A 58 0.21 -8.40 19.16
C MET A 58 0.32 -7.25 20.18
N LYS A 59 -0.71 -6.38 20.31
CA LYS A 59 -0.71 -5.16 21.13
C LYS A 59 0.43 -4.19 20.81
N ARG A 60 0.80 -4.11 19.53
CA ARG A 60 1.93 -3.31 19.00
C ARG A 60 1.42 -2.23 18.03
N LYS A 61 0.50 -1.38 18.52
CA LYS A 61 -0.20 -0.39 17.70
C LYS A 61 0.73 0.67 17.12
N GLU A 62 1.85 0.92 17.79
CA GLU A 62 2.89 1.87 17.38
C GLU A 62 3.59 1.49 16.07
N TYR A 63 3.52 0.23 15.64
CA TYR A 63 4.14 -0.28 14.40
C TYR A 63 3.15 -0.40 13.24
N ILE A 64 1.88 -0.03 13.43
CA ILE A 64 0.85 -0.12 12.38
C ILE A 64 1.29 0.66 11.13
N SER A 65 1.78 1.88 11.31
CA SER A 65 2.14 2.80 10.22
C SER A 65 3.43 2.42 9.47
N ASP A 66 4.17 1.40 9.93
CA ASP A 66 5.51 1.12 9.40
C ASP A 66 5.54 0.38 8.06
N GLN A 67 4.48 -0.37 7.75
CA GLN A 67 4.43 -1.28 6.59
C GLN A 67 3.17 -1.10 5.74
N ILE A 68 2.29 -0.16 6.11
CA ILE A 68 1.09 0.13 5.32
C ILE A 68 1.50 0.89 4.06
N VAL A 69 1.02 0.39 2.91
CA VAL A 69 1.10 1.12 1.63
C VAL A 69 -0.23 1.84 1.43
N PRO A 70 -0.28 3.18 1.50
CA PRO A 70 -1.52 3.91 1.32
C PRO A 70 -2.03 3.74 -0.12
N LEU A 71 -3.28 3.29 -0.25
CA LEU A 71 -4.00 3.23 -1.52
C LEU A 71 -4.83 4.51 -1.67
N PHE A 72 -4.80 5.11 -2.87
CA PHE A 72 -5.48 6.36 -3.23
C PHE A 72 -5.12 7.55 -2.33
N PRO A 73 -3.83 7.92 -2.22
CA PRO A 73 -3.45 9.13 -1.51
C PRO A 73 -4.08 10.37 -2.20
N PRO A 74 -4.46 11.40 -1.42
CA PRO A 74 -4.98 12.63 -1.99
C PRO A 74 -3.94 13.27 -2.91
N ARG A 75 -4.33 13.54 -4.15
CA ARG A 75 -3.50 14.19 -5.16
C ARG A 75 -3.71 15.69 -5.04
N VAL A 76 -2.65 16.41 -4.65
CA VAL A 76 -2.60 17.88 -4.58
C VAL A 76 -2.06 18.42 -5.90
#